data_AF-A0A9D9G8V5-F1
#
_entry.id   AF-A0A9D9G8V5-F1
#
_cell.length_a   1.000
_cell.length_b   1.000
_cell.length_c   1.000
_cell.angle_alpha   90.00
_cell.angle_beta   90.00
_cell.angle_gamma   90.00
#
_symmetry.space_group_name_H-M   'P 1'
#
loop_
_entity.id
_entity.type
_entity.pdbx_description
1 polymer ?
#
loop_
_entity_poly.entity_id
_entity_poly.type
_entity_poly.pdbx_seq_one_letter_code
_entity_poly.pdbx_strand_id
1 'polypeptide(L)'
;MKTLKKLIISIFIALFTITLVACGEEPSTPKAVTGIRLDTENVKKEYIVGEAFTSAGIKVFAVYDDNSEKEVQNYSLISNDFNTNQVGEYDIVIKYSNSGNLYELSYKVNVIEDPNKVKLTDITINTESVKVSYVLGEDFDSTGLVVTANYSDNTNKEVTNYSIDSSSFDKDRIGTYRILVSYSEDGISDVKVFNVSVKDILSTTNYLIGIEVSPRNEYFLVGSDYSSANVVVLALYSDGSKVDVTSKANINSSKYNKDAVGVYEIIIDYQETYGSGEHAITIYWDSFYFARVVTSLPEGGE
;
A
#
# COMPACT_ATOMS: atom_id res chain seq x y z
N MET A 1 -68.01 -105.62 45.46
CA MET A 1 -68.08 -104.21 45.00
C MET A 1 -67.15 -103.40 45.91
N LYS A 2 -66.09 -102.70 45.46
CA LYS A 2 -66.10 -101.43 44.69
C LYS A 2 -67.14 -100.45 45.30
N THR A 3 -66.87 -99.28 45.87
CA THR A 3 -65.67 -98.44 46.14
C THR A 3 -65.94 -97.68 47.50
N LEU A 4 -65.27 -96.62 48.00
CA LEU A 4 -64.21 -95.71 47.53
C LEU A 4 -63.45 -95.08 48.74
N LYS A 5 -62.28 -94.47 48.47
CA LYS A 5 -61.56 -93.42 49.23
C LYS A 5 -62.29 -92.71 50.39
N LYS A 6 -61.57 -92.51 51.51
CA LYS A 6 -61.07 -91.16 51.88
C LYS A 6 -59.86 -91.24 52.83
N LEU A 7 -58.79 -90.55 52.44
CA LEU A 7 -57.55 -90.39 53.17
C LEU A 7 -57.68 -89.18 54.09
N ILE A 8 -57.42 -89.35 55.40
CA ILE A 8 -57.32 -88.23 56.35
C ILE A 8 -55.88 -88.20 56.86
N ILE A 9 -55.07 -87.33 56.24
CA ILE A 9 -53.75 -86.97 56.75
C ILE A 9 -53.96 -85.89 57.79
N SER A 10 -53.56 -86.16 59.04
CA SER A 10 -53.57 -85.16 60.11
C SER A 10 -52.36 -84.24 59.94
N ILE A 11 -52.58 -83.03 59.44
CA ILE A 11 -51.55 -82.00 59.30
C ILE A 11 -51.46 -81.20 60.60
N PHE A 12 -50.29 -81.25 61.24
CA PHE A 12 -49.98 -80.53 62.46
C PHE A 12 -49.39 -79.16 62.10
N ILE A 13 -50.22 -78.11 62.08
CA ILE A 13 -49.76 -76.75 61.76
C ILE A 13 -49.09 -76.16 63.00
N ALA A 14 -47.75 -76.14 63.00
CA ALA A 14 -46.98 -75.36 63.96
C ALA A 14 -47.11 -73.86 63.61
N LEU A 15 -47.82 -73.11 64.46
CA LEU A 15 -48.03 -71.68 64.28
C LEU A 15 -46.75 -70.91 64.66
N PHE A 16 -45.82 -70.78 63.72
CA PHE A 16 -44.57 -70.04 63.92
C PHE A 16 -44.81 -68.54 63.65
N THR A 17 -44.92 -67.75 64.70
CA THR A 17 -45.08 -66.29 64.59
C THR A 17 -43.75 -65.65 64.19
N ILE A 18 -43.57 -65.39 62.89
CA ILE A 18 -42.47 -64.57 62.40
C ILE A 18 -42.75 -63.12 62.78
N THR A 19 -42.06 -62.62 63.80
CA THR A 19 -41.96 -61.17 64.02
C THR A 19 -41.14 -60.57 62.89
N LEU A 20 -41.80 -59.88 61.95
CA LEU A 20 -41.10 -58.94 61.07
C LEU A 20 -40.48 -57.86 61.95
N VAL A 21 -39.18 -57.95 62.19
CA VAL A 21 -38.38 -56.78 62.54
C VAL A 21 -38.36 -55.93 61.28
N ALA A 22 -39.16 -54.86 61.29
CA ALA A 22 -38.95 -53.77 60.35
C ALA A 22 -37.54 -53.23 60.63
N CYS A 23 -36.60 -53.50 59.72
CA CYS A 23 -35.30 -52.88 59.76
C CYS A 23 -35.52 -51.39 59.50
N GLY A 24 -35.54 -50.60 60.56
CA GLY A 24 -35.50 -49.14 60.42
C GLY A 24 -34.17 -48.79 59.77
N GLU A 25 -34.21 -48.02 58.69
CA GLU A 25 -33.00 -47.42 58.13
C GLU A 25 -32.30 -46.66 59.26
N GLU A 26 -31.05 -47.01 59.55
CA GLU A 26 -30.24 -46.22 60.48
C GLU A 26 -30.22 -44.77 59.97
N PRO A 27 -30.32 -43.76 60.86
CA PRO A 27 -30.29 -42.37 60.44
C PRO A 27 -28.94 -42.09 59.77
N SER A 28 -28.94 -42.05 58.44
CA SER A 28 -27.73 -41.83 57.66
C SER A 28 -27.10 -40.50 58.09
N THR A 29 -25.83 -40.57 58.51
CA THR A 29 -25.08 -39.38 58.91
C THR A 29 -25.10 -38.38 57.76
N PRO A 30 -25.44 -37.09 57.99
CA PRO A 30 -25.53 -36.12 56.92
C PRO A 30 -24.17 -35.97 56.24
N LYS A 31 -24.12 -36.29 54.94
CA LYS A 31 -22.90 -36.29 54.12
C LYS A 31 -22.24 -34.90 54.13
N ALA A 32 -20.97 -34.84 54.49
CA ALA A 32 -20.19 -33.60 54.44
C ALA A 32 -19.71 -33.32 53.01
N VAL A 33 -19.73 -32.05 52.58
CA VAL A 33 -19.09 -31.63 51.34
C VAL A 33 -17.57 -31.58 51.56
N THR A 34 -16.81 -32.26 50.72
CA THR A 34 -15.34 -32.32 50.76
C THR A 34 -14.70 -31.43 49.70
N GLY A 35 -15.41 -31.13 48.61
CA GLY A 35 -14.92 -30.26 47.54
C GLY A 35 -15.98 -29.90 46.51
N ILE A 36 -15.53 -29.29 45.43
CA ILE A 36 -16.30 -29.12 44.20
C ILE A 36 -15.56 -29.72 43.01
N ARG A 37 -16.31 -30.13 41.98
CA ARG A 37 -15.80 -30.48 40.65
C ARG A 37 -16.49 -29.58 39.63
N LEU A 38 -15.71 -29.03 38.70
CA LEU A 38 -16.25 -28.34 37.53
C LEU A 38 -16.40 -29.34 36.37
N ASP A 39 -17.53 -29.27 35.69
CA ASP A 39 -17.68 -29.79 34.33
C ASP A 39 -17.63 -28.59 33.37
N THR A 40 -16.62 -28.63 32.49
CA THR A 40 -16.32 -27.60 31.50
C THR A 40 -16.23 -28.21 30.10
N GLU A 41 -16.87 -29.35 29.86
CA GLU A 41 -16.91 -29.98 28.52
C GLU A 41 -17.69 -29.10 27.53
N ASN A 42 -18.78 -28.49 27.99
CA ASN A 42 -19.74 -27.74 27.16
C ASN A 42 -19.62 -26.21 27.30
N VAL A 43 -18.51 -25.69 27.85
CA VAL A 43 -18.28 -24.24 27.99
C VAL A 43 -17.49 -23.71 26.81
N LYS A 44 -17.78 -22.47 26.38
CA LYS A 44 -16.95 -21.77 25.40
C LYS A 44 -15.62 -21.35 26.03
N LYS A 45 -14.50 -21.82 25.45
CA LYS A 45 -13.13 -21.61 25.95
C LYS A 45 -12.29 -20.64 25.12
N GLU A 46 -12.75 -20.26 23.94
CA GLU A 46 -12.08 -19.29 23.06
C GLU A 46 -13.06 -18.21 22.66
N TYR A 47 -12.67 -16.95 22.75
CA TYR A 47 -13.45 -15.75 22.44
C TYR A 47 -12.66 -14.89 21.47
N ILE A 48 -13.30 -14.20 20.53
CA ILE A 48 -12.61 -13.19 19.72
C ILE A 48 -12.55 -11.85 20.45
N VAL A 49 -11.56 -11.00 20.13
CA VAL A 49 -11.46 -9.65 20.72
C VAL A 49 -12.77 -8.88 20.55
N GLY A 50 -13.29 -8.34 21.66
CA GLY A 50 -14.59 -7.64 21.74
C GLY A 50 -15.80 -8.54 22.01
N GLU A 51 -15.66 -9.87 21.99
CA GLU A 51 -16.73 -10.79 22.32
C GLU A 51 -17.02 -10.83 23.84
N ALA A 52 -18.29 -10.70 24.21
CA ALA A 52 -18.72 -10.79 25.60
C ALA A 52 -18.58 -12.21 26.16
N PHE A 53 -18.12 -12.32 27.41
CA PHE A 53 -18.07 -13.59 28.13
C PHE A 53 -19.46 -14.23 28.30
N THR A 54 -19.54 -15.56 28.22
CA THR A 54 -20.76 -16.32 28.53
C THR A 54 -20.50 -17.45 29.54
N SER A 55 -21.36 -17.54 30.54
CA SER A 55 -21.34 -18.61 31.55
C SER A 55 -22.11 -19.87 31.13
N ALA A 56 -22.57 -19.95 29.88
CA ALA A 56 -23.35 -21.07 29.37
C ALA A 56 -22.54 -22.38 29.41
N GLY A 57 -23.21 -23.48 29.75
CA GLY A 57 -22.63 -24.82 29.79
C GLY A 57 -21.82 -25.16 31.06
N ILE A 58 -21.56 -24.19 31.96
CA ILE A 58 -20.88 -24.45 33.22
C ILE A 58 -21.79 -25.28 34.13
N LYS A 59 -21.28 -26.43 34.61
CA LYS A 59 -21.90 -27.18 35.70
C LYS A 59 -20.93 -27.34 36.84
N VAL A 60 -21.45 -27.20 38.06
CA VAL A 60 -20.69 -27.29 39.30
C VAL A 60 -21.29 -28.43 40.12
N PHE A 61 -20.45 -29.36 40.55
CA PHE A 61 -20.85 -30.50 41.36
C PHE A 61 -20.22 -30.35 42.75
N ALA A 62 -21.03 -30.43 43.80
CA ALA A 62 -20.52 -30.65 45.15
C ALA A 62 -20.12 -32.13 45.30
N VAL A 63 -18.90 -32.36 45.76
CA VAL A 63 -18.35 -33.69 46.04
C VAL A 63 -18.50 -33.96 47.54
N TYR A 64 -19.04 -35.13 47.90
CA TYR A 64 -19.26 -35.53 49.29
C TYR A 64 -18.17 -36.46 49.81
N ASP A 65 -18.13 -36.64 51.13
CA ASP A 65 -17.28 -37.58 51.87
C ASP A 65 -17.37 -39.04 51.41
N ASP A 66 -18.55 -39.48 50.95
CA ASP A 66 -18.76 -40.81 50.36
C ASP A 66 -18.41 -40.91 48.87
N ASN A 67 -17.83 -39.86 48.28
CA ASN A 67 -17.53 -39.69 46.85
C ASN A 67 -18.77 -39.63 45.93
N SER A 68 -19.98 -39.51 46.48
CA SER A 68 -21.13 -39.12 45.65
C SER A 68 -21.00 -37.66 45.23
N GLU A 69 -21.65 -37.31 44.11
CA GLU A 69 -21.67 -35.94 43.58
C GLU A 69 -23.11 -35.46 43.41
N LYS A 70 -23.32 -34.14 43.54
CA LYS A 70 -24.60 -33.49 43.25
C LYS A 70 -24.38 -32.17 42.53
N GLU A 71 -25.06 -31.95 41.42
CA GLU A 71 -25.06 -30.66 40.72
C GLU A 71 -25.66 -29.57 41.61
N VAL A 72 -24.98 -28.41 41.68
CA VAL A 72 -25.36 -27.26 42.50
C VAL A 72 -25.49 -26.01 41.63
N GLN A 73 -26.51 -25.20 41.93
CA GLN A 73 -26.82 -23.96 41.19
C GLN A 73 -26.47 -22.69 41.99
N ASN A 74 -26.22 -22.82 43.30
CA ASN A 74 -25.93 -21.72 44.21
C ASN A 74 -24.41 -21.43 44.34
N TYR A 75 -23.73 -21.33 43.21
CA TYR A 75 -22.34 -20.88 43.13
C TYR A 75 -22.27 -19.43 42.64
N SER A 76 -21.13 -18.78 42.86
CA SER A 76 -20.80 -17.46 42.29
C SER A 76 -19.72 -17.62 41.22
N LEU A 77 -19.84 -16.86 40.14
CA LEU A 77 -18.85 -16.77 39.07
C LEU A 77 -18.18 -15.40 39.13
N ILE A 78 -16.85 -15.38 39.05
CA ILE A 78 -16.04 -14.16 39.05
C ILE A 78 -15.18 -14.18 37.78
N SER A 79 -15.39 -13.14 36.96
CA SER A 79 -14.71 -12.93 35.67
C SER A 79 -14.18 -11.50 35.53
N ASN A 80 -13.89 -10.82 36.66
CA ASN A 80 -13.55 -9.39 36.65
C ASN A 80 -12.26 -9.09 35.88
N ASP A 81 -11.34 -10.05 35.84
CA ASP A 81 -10.05 -9.95 35.14
C ASP A 81 -10.16 -10.33 33.66
N PHE A 82 -11.30 -10.83 33.19
CA PHE A 82 -11.53 -11.18 31.77
C PHE A 82 -11.62 -9.89 30.93
N ASN A 83 -10.54 -9.57 30.21
CA ASN A 83 -10.47 -8.41 29.33
C ASN A 83 -10.71 -8.81 27.87
N THR A 84 -11.96 -8.67 27.40
CA THR A 84 -12.32 -8.95 26.00
C THR A 84 -11.56 -8.09 24.98
N ASN A 85 -11.03 -6.93 25.36
CA ASN A 85 -10.33 -6.02 24.43
C ASN A 85 -8.85 -6.38 24.20
N GLN A 86 -8.37 -7.50 24.77
CA GLN A 86 -6.96 -7.89 24.75
C GLN A 86 -6.82 -9.39 24.51
N VAL A 87 -5.92 -9.76 23.61
CA VAL A 87 -5.53 -11.17 23.40
C VAL A 87 -4.79 -11.69 24.63
N GLY A 88 -5.19 -12.86 25.14
CA GLY A 88 -4.60 -13.44 26.34
C GLY A 88 -5.39 -14.63 26.89
N GLU A 89 -4.81 -15.31 27.88
CA GLU A 89 -5.48 -16.34 28.68
C GLU A 89 -5.99 -15.71 29.98
N TYR A 90 -7.21 -16.06 30.37
CA TYR A 90 -7.92 -15.53 31.53
C TYR A 90 -8.50 -16.65 32.38
N ASP A 91 -8.35 -16.56 33.70
CA ASP A 91 -8.96 -17.48 34.66
C ASP A 91 -10.38 -17.01 35.03
N ILE A 92 -11.36 -17.91 34.88
CA ILE A 92 -12.73 -17.72 35.35
C ILE A 92 -12.88 -18.50 36.66
N VAL A 93 -13.16 -17.80 37.76
CA VAL A 93 -13.19 -18.38 39.10
C VAL A 93 -14.62 -18.70 39.51
N ILE A 94 -14.85 -19.95 39.92
CA ILE A 94 -16.09 -20.43 40.51
C ILE A 94 -15.91 -20.57 42.02
N LYS A 95 -16.82 -19.97 42.78
CA LYS A 95 -16.86 -20.02 44.24
C LYS A 95 -18.16 -20.66 44.72
N TYR A 96 -18.07 -21.68 45.56
CA TYR A 96 -19.24 -22.36 46.15
C TYR A 96 -19.09 -22.42 47.67
N SER A 97 -20.16 -22.06 48.38
CA SER A 97 -20.18 -22.08 49.85
C SER A 97 -21.20 -23.08 50.38
N ASN A 98 -20.79 -23.91 51.35
CA ASN A 98 -21.66 -24.86 52.01
C ASN A 98 -21.29 -24.99 53.49
N SER A 99 -22.28 -24.90 54.38
CA SER A 99 -22.12 -25.14 55.83
C SER A 99 -20.99 -24.34 56.51
N GLY A 100 -20.68 -23.14 56.00
CA GLY A 100 -19.60 -22.27 56.48
C GLY A 100 -18.25 -22.44 55.75
N ASN A 101 -18.07 -23.50 54.97
CA ASN A 101 -16.88 -23.71 54.14
C ASN A 101 -17.04 -23.02 52.78
N LEU A 102 -15.91 -22.61 52.20
CA LEU A 102 -15.79 -22.01 50.86
C LEU A 102 -14.85 -22.87 50.02
N TYR A 103 -15.30 -23.23 48.82
CA TYR A 103 -14.55 -24.02 47.84
C TYR A 103 -14.39 -23.19 46.57
N GLU A 104 -13.18 -23.16 46.01
CA GLU A 104 -12.85 -22.37 44.83
C GLU A 104 -12.14 -23.25 43.80
N LEU A 105 -12.54 -23.15 42.54
CA LEU A 105 -11.85 -23.71 41.38
C LEU A 105 -11.89 -22.69 40.23
N SER A 106 -10.86 -22.66 39.39
CA SER A 106 -10.87 -21.90 38.15
C SER A 106 -10.85 -22.81 36.92
N TYR A 107 -11.26 -22.26 35.79
CA TYR A 107 -10.95 -22.79 34.48
C TYR A 107 -10.50 -21.65 33.56
N LYS A 108 -9.75 -22.00 32.51
CA LYS A 108 -9.12 -21.04 31.61
C LYS A 108 -9.93 -20.83 30.35
N VAL A 109 -9.96 -19.59 29.89
CA VAL A 109 -10.50 -19.15 28.59
C VAL A 109 -9.49 -18.27 27.88
N ASN A 110 -9.46 -18.32 26.55
CA ASN A 110 -8.58 -17.49 25.72
C ASN A 110 -9.40 -16.41 25.01
N VAL A 111 -8.87 -15.20 24.95
CA VAL A 111 -9.26 -14.19 23.96
C VAL A 111 -8.21 -14.23 22.84
N ILE A 112 -8.65 -14.40 21.60
CA ILE A 112 -7.83 -14.45 20.39
C ILE A 112 -8.19 -13.30 19.45
N GLU A 113 -7.30 -12.94 18.52
CA GLU A 113 -7.72 -12.10 17.39
C GLU A 113 -8.81 -12.82 16.59
N ASP A 114 -9.77 -12.07 16.03
CA ASP A 114 -10.76 -12.66 15.11
C ASP A 114 -10.04 -13.23 13.87
N PRO A 115 -10.07 -14.57 13.64
CA PRO A 115 -9.40 -15.18 12.50
C PRO A 115 -10.04 -14.80 11.16
N ASN A 116 -11.25 -14.23 11.18
CA ASN A 116 -11.96 -13.73 10.00
C ASN A 116 -11.77 -12.22 9.81
N LYS A 117 -11.02 -11.53 10.68
CA LYS A 117 -10.73 -10.12 10.48
C LYS A 117 -9.93 -9.93 9.19
N VAL A 118 -10.55 -9.27 8.23
CA VAL A 118 -9.90 -8.81 7.01
C VAL A 118 -8.83 -7.78 7.37
N LYS A 119 -7.61 -7.98 6.87
CA LYS A 119 -6.43 -7.13 7.15
C LYS A 119 -5.78 -6.70 5.84
N LEU A 120 -5.26 -5.48 5.79
CA LEU A 120 -4.37 -5.02 4.71
C LEU A 120 -3.19 -6.00 4.58
N THR A 121 -2.89 -6.46 3.38
CA THR A 121 -1.70 -7.29 3.10
C THR A 121 -0.57 -6.47 2.50
N ASP A 122 -0.89 -5.69 1.47
CA ASP A 122 0.02 -4.79 0.78
C ASP A 122 -0.80 -3.77 -0.03
N ILE A 123 -0.12 -2.85 -0.72
CA ILE A 123 -0.72 -2.03 -1.76
C ILE A 123 -0.16 -2.38 -3.15
N THR A 124 -0.86 -1.96 -4.19
CA THR A 124 -0.34 -1.90 -5.56
C THR A 124 -0.50 -0.47 -6.06
N ILE A 125 0.38 -0.05 -6.97
CA ILE A 125 0.35 1.29 -7.58
C ILE A 125 0.28 1.15 -9.10
N ASN A 126 -0.57 1.95 -9.75
CA ASN A 126 -0.57 2.13 -11.19
C ASN A 126 -0.04 3.54 -11.52
N THR A 127 1.05 3.58 -12.31
CA THR A 127 1.73 4.81 -12.76
C THR A 127 1.61 5.04 -14.27
N GLU A 128 0.76 4.31 -14.99
CA GLU A 128 0.59 4.43 -16.46
C GLU A 128 0.16 5.83 -16.89
N SER A 129 -0.65 6.51 -16.08
CA SER A 129 -1.09 7.90 -16.31
C SER A 129 -0.27 8.95 -15.55
N VAL A 130 0.80 8.55 -14.86
CA VAL A 130 1.66 9.45 -14.06
C VAL A 130 2.81 9.96 -14.92
N LYS A 131 3.13 11.25 -14.80
CA LYS A 131 4.32 11.81 -15.46
C LYS A 131 5.60 11.32 -14.79
N VAL A 132 6.44 10.60 -15.54
CA VAL A 132 7.72 10.02 -15.07
C VAL A 132 8.98 10.60 -15.74
N SER A 133 8.82 11.56 -16.64
CA SER A 133 9.92 12.27 -17.31
C SER A 133 9.63 13.76 -17.33
N TYR A 134 10.50 14.53 -16.69
CA TYR A 134 10.41 15.97 -16.47
C TYR A 134 11.56 16.67 -17.19
N VAL A 135 11.36 17.92 -17.58
CA VAL A 135 12.46 18.79 -18.00
C VAL A 135 13.01 19.56 -16.80
N LEU A 136 14.26 20.02 -16.89
CA LEU A 136 14.95 20.72 -15.80
C LEU A 136 14.16 21.97 -15.36
N GLY A 137 13.92 22.09 -14.05
CA GLY A 137 13.12 23.14 -13.40
C GLY A 137 11.62 22.84 -13.28
N GLU A 138 11.12 21.79 -13.93
CA GLU A 138 9.70 21.41 -13.88
C GLU A 138 9.32 20.77 -12.54
N ASP A 139 8.21 21.23 -11.95
CA ASP A 139 7.71 20.71 -10.68
C ASP A 139 7.14 19.28 -10.83
N PHE A 140 7.25 18.49 -9.76
CA PHE A 140 6.74 17.12 -9.71
C PHE A 140 5.20 17.11 -9.72
N ASP A 141 4.61 16.23 -10.55
CA ASP A 141 3.16 16.02 -10.64
C ASP A 141 2.81 14.53 -10.53
N SER A 142 2.09 14.18 -9.47
CA SER A 142 1.58 12.82 -9.22
C SER A 142 0.17 12.58 -9.75
N THR A 143 -0.39 13.50 -10.54
CA THR A 143 -1.71 13.34 -11.16
C THR A 143 -1.77 12.05 -11.97
N GLY A 144 -2.87 11.31 -11.84
CA GLY A 144 -3.04 10.00 -12.48
C GLY A 144 -2.50 8.80 -11.70
N LEU A 145 -1.90 8.99 -10.51
CA LEU A 145 -1.50 7.88 -9.63
C LEU A 145 -2.73 7.21 -9.02
N VAL A 146 -2.88 5.92 -9.27
CA VAL A 146 -3.89 5.07 -8.60
C VAL A 146 -3.18 4.15 -7.61
N VAL A 147 -3.74 4.05 -6.40
CA VAL A 147 -3.23 3.18 -5.33
C VAL A 147 -4.36 2.25 -4.90
N THR A 148 -4.08 0.95 -4.87
CA THR A 148 -5.05 -0.10 -4.55
C THR A 148 -4.55 -0.90 -3.36
N ALA A 149 -5.29 -0.89 -2.27
CA ALA A 149 -5.05 -1.76 -1.11
C ALA A 149 -5.56 -3.18 -1.41
N ASN A 150 -4.76 -4.19 -1.10
CA ASN A 150 -5.14 -5.59 -1.16
C ASN A 150 -5.31 -6.16 0.25
N TYR A 151 -6.21 -7.12 0.39
CA TYR A 151 -6.64 -7.62 1.69
C TYR A 151 -6.50 -9.15 1.82
N SER A 152 -6.45 -9.62 3.07
CA SER A 152 -6.20 -11.02 3.43
C SER A 152 -7.31 -12.00 3.00
N ASP A 153 -8.48 -11.49 2.60
CA ASP A 153 -9.58 -12.26 2.00
C ASP A 153 -9.51 -12.33 0.46
N ASN A 154 -8.45 -11.78 -0.14
CA ASN A 154 -8.22 -11.59 -1.58
C ASN A 154 -9.12 -10.53 -2.24
N THR A 155 -9.82 -9.70 -1.47
CA THR A 155 -10.44 -8.48 -2.00
C THR A 155 -9.40 -7.37 -2.18
N ASN A 156 -9.77 -6.33 -2.93
CA ASN A 156 -8.96 -5.13 -3.08
C ASN A 156 -9.86 -3.89 -3.22
N LYS A 157 -9.28 -2.71 -3.02
CA LYS A 157 -9.99 -1.43 -3.03
C LYS A 157 -9.04 -0.29 -3.42
N GLU A 158 -9.48 0.58 -4.33
CA GLU A 158 -8.79 1.85 -4.59
C GLU A 158 -8.89 2.77 -3.35
N VAL A 159 -7.76 3.34 -2.95
CA VAL A 159 -7.61 4.18 -1.75
C VAL A 159 -7.12 5.57 -2.12
N THR A 160 -7.58 6.59 -1.38
CA THR A 160 -7.26 8.00 -1.65
C THR A 160 -6.52 8.69 -0.50
N ASN A 161 -6.50 8.06 0.68
CA ASN A 161 -5.83 8.54 1.90
C ASN A 161 -4.40 7.96 2.04
N TYR A 162 -3.71 7.74 0.92
CA TYR A 162 -2.29 7.41 0.88
C TYR A 162 -1.42 8.68 1.01
N SER A 163 -0.14 8.50 1.28
CA SER A 163 0.86 9.58 1.28
C SER A 163 1.87 9.40 0.14
N ILE A 164 2.35 10.51 -0.41
CA ILE A 164 3.47 10.54 -1.37
C ILE A 164 4.63 11.29 -0.71
N ASP A 165 5.81 10.68 -0.70
CA ASP A 165 7.06 11.35 -0.37
C ASP A 165 7.90 11.51 -1.65
N SER A 166 7.98 12.76 -2.11
CA SER A 166 8.80 13.22 -3.23
C SER A 166 10.02 14.04 -2.76
N SER A 167 10.40 13.98 -1.49
CA SER A 167 11.50 14.79 -0.92
C SER A 167 12.87 14.54 -1.56
N SER A 168 13.04 13.40 -2.23
CA SER A 168 14.26 13.10 -3.00
C SER A 168 14.27 13.69 -4.42
N PHE A 169 13.12 14.18 -4.91
CA PHE A 169 13.01 14.78 -6.24
C PHE A 169 13.65 16.16 -6.26
N ASP A 170 14.64 16.32 -7.14
CA ASP A 170 15.41 17.55 -7.31
C ASP A 170 15.27 17.98 -8.77
N LYS A 171 14.37 18.94 -9.00
CA LYS A 171 14.01 19.43 -10.34
C LYS A 171 15.13 20.21 -11.03
N ASP A 172 16.07 20.74 -10.26
CA ASP A 172 17.15 21.60 -10.75
C ASP A 172 18.39 20.78 -11.18
N ARG A 173 18.32 19.45 -11.05
CA ARG A 173 19.42 18.54 -11.40
C ARG A 173 18.94 17.34 -12.22
N ILE A 174 19.62 17.10 -13.35
CA ILE A 174 19.41 15.92 -14.20
C ILE A 174 19.69 14.64 -13.39
N GLY A 175 18.77 13.68 -13.44
CA GLY A 175 18.89 12.45 -12.66
C GLY A 175 17.65 11.56 -12.69
N THR A 176 17.72 10.44 -11.97
CA THR A 176 16.57 9.58 -11.68
C THR A 176 16.32 9.60 -10.18
N TYR A 177 15.08 9.88 -9.80
CA TYR A 177 14.64 10.10 -8.42
C TYR A 177 13.60 9.08 -8.01
N ARG A 178 13.59 8.73 -6.72
CA ARG A 178 12.68 7.73 -6.14
C ARG A 178 11.52 8.45 -5.45
N ILE A 179 10.31 8.16 -5.90
CA ILE A 179 9.08 8.63 -5.24
C ILE A 179 8.53 7.46 -4.41
N LEU A 180 8.26 7.71 -3.13
CA LEU A 180 7.72 6.72 -2.22
C LEU A 180 6.21 6.97 -2.07
N VAL A 181 5.42 5.90 -2.11
CA VAL A 181 3.97 5.92 -1.92
C VAL A 181 3.64 4.99 -0.78
N SER A 182 3.00 5.49 0.28
CA SER A 182 2.68 4.72 1.48
C SER A 182 1.20 4.75 1.83
N TYR A 183 0.71 3.64 2.38
CA TYR A 183 -0.65 3.51 2.89
C TYR A 183 -0.64 2.74 4.20
N SER A 184 -1.53 3.11 5.12
CA SER A 184 -1.63 2.52 6.45
C SER A 184 -3.09 2.31 6.83
N GLU A 185 -3.42 1.13 7.34
CA GLU A 185 -4.76 0.76 7.80
C GLU A 185 -4.62 -0.21 9.00
N ASP A 186 -5.37 0.03 10.09
CA ASP A 186 -5.35 -0.78 11.32
C ASP A 186 -3.95 -1.10 11.89
N GLY A 187 -3.01 -0.17 11.73
CA GLY A 187 -1.62 -0.29 12.20
C GLY A 187 -0.69 -1.09 11.27
N ILE A 188 -1.22 -1.69 10.20
CA ILE A 188 -0.43 -2.28 9.12
C ILE A 188 -0.08 -1.15 8.14
N SER A 189 1.12 -1.18 7.55
CA SER A 189 1.58 -0.22 6.56
C SER A 189 2.40 -0.89 5.47
N ASP A 190 2.23 -0.45 4.22
CA ASP A 190 3.07 -0.85 3.10
C ASP A 190 3.56 0.39 2.32
N VAL A 191 4.70 0.25 1.65
CA VAL A 191 5.36 1.32 0.91
C VAL A 191 5.83 0.79 -0.44
N LYS A 192 5.36 1.40 -1.52
CA LYS A 192 5.85 1.16 -2.88
C LYS A 192 6.69 2.33 -3.37
N VAL A 193 7.47 2.07 -4.41
CA VAL A 193 8.38 3.04 -5.01
C VAL A 193 8.22 3.00 -6.52
N PHE A 194 8.13 4.18 -7.12
CA PHE A 194 8.33 4.35 -8.56
C PHE A 194 9.44 5.37 -8.81
N ASN A 195 10.00 5.34 -10.02
CA ASN A 195 11.09 6.22 -10.41
C ASN A 195 10.58 7.28 -11.39
N VAL A 196 11.07 8.51 -11.22
CA VAL A 196 10.89 9.61 -12.19
C VAL A 196 12.27 10.09 -12.63
N SER A 197 12.34 10.78 -13.77
CA SER A 197 13.58 11.32 -14.31
C SER A 197 13.46 12.80 -14.64
N VAL A 198 14.50 13.58 -14.31
CA VAL A 198 14.69 14.96 -14.79
C VAL A 198 15.73 14.92 -15.88
N LYS A 199 15.45 15.57 -17.02
CA LYS A 199 16.29 15.56 -18.22
C LYS A 199 16.54 16.97 -18.73
N ASP A 200 17.58 17.09 -19.55
CA ASP A 200 17.84 18.28 -20.35
C ASP A 200 16.69 18.53 -21.34
N ILE A 201 16.29 19.80 -21.51
CA ILE A 201 15.28 20.22 -22.50
C ILE A 201 15.64 19.74 -23.92
N LEU A 202 16.93 19.73 -24.27
CA LEU A 202 17.44 19.28 -25.57
C LEU A 202 17.28 17.77 -25.79
N SER A 203 17.07 16.97 -24.74
CA SER A 203 16.78 15.53 -24.88
C SER A 203 15.32 15.21 -25.26
N THR A 204 14.46 16.23 -25.27
CA THR A 204 13.01 16.12 -25.53
C THR A 204 12.51 17.09 -26.60
N THR A 205 13.38 17.98 -27.08
CA THR A 205 13.06 19.07 -28.02
C THR A 205 13.95 18.93 -29.25
N ASN A 206 13.42 19.23 -30.44
CA ASN A 206 14.26 19.34 -31.64
C ASN A 206 15.05 20.66 -31.59
N TYR A 207 16.38 20.61 -31.67
CA TYR A 207 17.24 21.78 -31.44
C TYR A 207 18.23 22.05 -32.58
N LEU A 208 18.70 23.29 -32.66
CA LEU A 208 19.62 23.83 -33.66
C LEU A 208 21.01 23.17 -33.55
N ILE A 209 21.48 22.57 -34.64
CA ILE A 209 22.80 21.92 -34.76
C ILE A 209 23.73 22.59 -35.78
N GLY A 210 23.29 23.66 -36.44
CA GLY A 210 24.10 24.41 -37.39
C GLY A 210 23.28 25.33 -38.28
N ILE A 211 23.96 26.08 -39.16
CA ILE A 211 23.35 26.84 -40.24
C ILE A 211 24.07 26.58 -41.57
N GLU A 212 23.31 26.58 -42.67
CA GLU A 212 23.82 26.62 -44.04
C GLU A 212 23.52 27.98 -44.67
N VAL A 213 24.53 28.58 -45.32
CA VAL A 213 24.42 29.86 -46.01
C VAL A 213 24.64 29.67 -47.50
N SER A 214 23.75 30.26 -48.32
CA SER A 214 23.84 30.29 -49.77
C SER A 214 23.50 31.69 -50.29
N PRO A 215 24.21 32.22 -51.32
CA PRO A 215 25.37 31.65 -51.97
C PRO A 215 26.64 31.76 -51.09
N ARG A 216 27.65 30.93 -51.36
CA ARG A 216 28.97 31.04 -50.67
C ARG A 216 29.84 32.20 -51.15
N ASN A 217 29.55 32.73 -52.35
CA ASN A 217 30.20 33.91 -52.91
C ASN A 217 29.14 34.74 -53.65
N GLU A 218 29.21 36.05 -53.53
CA GLU A 218 28.36 36.99 -54.27
C GLU A 218 29.23 38.11 -54.84
N TYR A 219 28.88 38.64 -56.01
CA TYR A 219 29.69 39.60 -56.74
C TYR A 219 29.02 40.97 -56.78
N PHE A 220 29.78 42.00 -56.41
CA PHE A 220 29.34 43.39 -56.38
C PHE A 220 30.28 44.23 -57.26
N LEU A 221 29.74 45.23 -57.95
CA LEU A 221 30.57 46.20 -58.67
C LEU A 221 31.16 47.22 -57.68
N VAL A 222 32.35 47.75 -58.00
CA VAL A 222 32.95 48.87 -57.25
C VAL A 222 31.95 50.03 -57.16
N GLY A 223 31.75 50.53 -55.94
CA GLY A 223 30.80 51.61 -55.62
C GLY A 223 29.38 51.15 -55.24
N SER A 224 29.02 49.88 -55.46
CA SER A 224 27.71 49.34 -55.04
C SER A 224 27.61 49.21 -53.52
N ASP A 225 26.47 49.58 -52.94
CA ASP A 225 26.18 49.26 -51.54
C ASP A 225 25.96 47.74 -51.37
N TYR A 226 26.23 47.24 -50.16
CA TYR A 226 25.99 45.84 -49.81
C TYR A 226 24.48 45.53 -49.84
N SER A 227 24.13 44.36 -50.37
CA SER A 227 22.77 43.82 -50.35
C SER A 227 22.83 42.35 -49.95
N SER A 228 21.95 41.94 -49.04
CA SER A 228 21.76 40.54 -48.63
C SER A 228 20.57 39.88 -49.33
N ALA A 229 20.02 40.48 -50.38
CA ALA A 229 18.74 40.05 -50.98
C ALA A 229 18.75 38.62 -51.55
N ASN A 230 19.92 38.11 -51.95
CA ASN A 230 20.10 36.75 -52.46
C ASN A 230 20.61 35.78 -51.39
N VAL A 231 20.90 36.25 -50.18
CA VAL A 231 21.37 35.41 -49.07
C VAL A 231 20.19 34.63 -48.51
N VAL A 232 20.34 33.31 -48.46
CA VAL A 232 19.44 32.39 -47.79
C VAL A 232 20.20 31.71 -46.65
N VAL A 233 19.62 31.72 -45.46
CA VAL A 233 20.15 31.06 -44.26
C VAL A 233 19.18 29.95 -43.85
N LEU A 234 19.64 28.70 -43.90
CA LEU A 234 18.88 27.53 -43.46
C LEU A 234 19.40 27.05 -42.11
N ALA A 235 18.55 27.07 -41.08
CA ALA A 235 18.81 26.41 -39.81
C ALA A 235 18.73 24.89 -39.97
N LEU A 236 19.71 24.18 -39.43
CA LEU A 236 19.78 22.72 -39.38
C LEU A 236 19.40 22.24 -37.98
N TYR A 237 18.52 21.24 -37.87
CA TYR A 237 18.04 20.74 -36.59
C TYR A 237 18.42 19.28 -36.32
N SER A 238 18.35 18.88 -35.05
CA SER A 238 18.73 17.55 -34.55
C SER A 238 17.93 16.38 -35.16
N ASP A 239 16.72 16.63 -35.68
CA ASP A 239 15.92 15.66 -36.44
C ASP A 239 16.30 15.56 -37.94
N GLY A 240 17.29 16.36 -38.38
CA GLY A 240 17.74 16.46 -39.77
C GLY A 240 16.90 17.41 -40.63
N SER A 241 15.89 18.10 -40.09
CA SER A 241 15.12 19.09 -40.83
C SER A 241 15.93 20.37 -41.11
N LYS A 242 15.50 21.09 -42.15
CA LYS A 242 16.05 22.39 -42.55
C LYS A 242 14.93 23.43 -42.62
N VAL A 243 15.14 24.60 -42.02
CA VAL A 243 14.15 25.69 -42.00
C VAL A 243 14.80 26.99 -42.46
N ASP A 244 14.15 27.73 -43.35
CA ASP A 244 14.58 29.08 -43.72
C ASP A 244 14.42 30.05 -42.54
N VAL A 245 15.56 30.60 -42.10
CA VAL A 245 15.67 31.56 -41.00
C VAL A 245 16.31 32.87 -41.45
N THR A 246 16.37 33.12 -42.76
CA THR A 246 17.02 34.30 -43.39
C THR A 246 16.58 35.62 -42.77
N SER A 247 15.29 35.78 -42.49
CA SER A 247 14.70 36.98 -41.87
C SER A 247 15.00 37.16 -40.39
N LYS A 248 15.58 36.14 -39.73
CA LYS A 248 15.95 36.13 -38.30
C LYS A 248 17.46 36.14 -38.07
N ALA A 249 18.25 35.76 -39.08
CA ALA A 249 19.71 35.74 -38.99
C ALA A 249 20.28 37.16 -38.90
N ASN A 250 21.30 37.35 -38.08
CA ASN A 250 22.08 38.58 -38.05
C ASN A 250 23.10 38.56 -39.19
N ILE A 251 23.09 39.57 -40.06
CA ILE A 251 24.01 39.67 -41.19
C ILE A 251 24.95 40.85 -40.95
N ASN A 252 26.20 40.54 -40.60
CA ASN A 252 27.22 41.53 -40.29
C ASN A 252 28.14 41.78 -41.48
N SER A 253 27.81 42.83 -42.24
CA SER A 253 28.59 43.32 -43.39
C SER A 253 29.62 44.41 -43.04
N SER A 254 29.96 44.61 -41.75
CA SER A 254 30.82 45.73 -41.31
C SER A 254 32.24 45.74 -41.92
N LYS A 255 32.73 44.59 -42.39
CA LYS A 255 34.02 44.47 -43.10
C LYS A 255 33.94 44.81 -44.60
N TYR A 256 32.74 44.94 -45.17
CA TYR A 256 32.55 45.21 -46.60
C TYR A 256 33.01 46.63 -46.96
N ASN A 257 33.85 46.74 -47.99
CA ASN A 257 34.28 48.03 -48.53
C ASN A 257 34.00 48.08 -50.03
N LYS A 258 33.02 48.91 -50.42
CA LYS A 258 32.60 49.08 -51.81
C LYS A 258 33.58 49.83 -52.69
N ASP A 259 34.47 50.64 -52.10
CA ASP A 259 35.36 51.55 -52.83
C ASP A 259 36.70 50.87 -53.19
N ALA A 260 36.89 49.60 -52.83
CA ALA A 260 38.08 48.83 -53.11
C ALA A 260 37.73 47.45 -53.71
N VAL A 261 38.48 47.05 -54.75
CA VAL A 261 38.43 45.69 -55.30
C VAL A 261 38.99 44.72 -54.25
N GLY A 262 38.24 43.68 -53.91
CA GLY A 262 38.62 42.80 -52.81
C GLY A 262 37.63 41.66 -52.54
N VAL A 263 37.99 40.83 -51.56
CA VAL A 263 37.13 39.77 -51.03
C VAL A 263 36.87 40.10 -49.57
N TYR A 264 35.59 40.26 -49.23
CA TYR A 264 35.13 40.66 -47.91
C TYR A 264 34.31 39.52 -47.30
N GLU A 265 34.66 39.16 -46.08
CA GLU A 265 33.93 38.18 -45.28
C GLU A 265 32.69 38.86 -44.67
N ILE A 266 31.52 38.32 -44.97
CA ILE A 266 30.25 38.69 -44.35
C ILE A 266 29.91 37.60 -43.33
N ILE A 267 29.77 37.98 -42.07
CA ILE A 267 29.49 37.05 -40.97
C ILE A 267 27.97 36.93 -40.82
N ILE A 268 27.50 35.71 -40.63
CA ILE A 268 26.09 35.34 -40.43
C ILE A 268 25.98 34.68 -39.06
N ASP A 269 25.26 35.29 -38.12
CA ASP A 269 24.98 34.70 -36.81
C ASP A 269 23.51 34.27 -36.73
N TYR A 270 23.25 33.10 -36.16
CA TYR A 270 21.91 32.66 -35.78
C TYR A 270 21.91 32.02 -34.40
N GLN A 271 20.83 32.24 -33.65
CA GLN A 271 20.67 31.68 -32.31
C GLN A 271 19.22 31.28 -32.04
N GLU A 272 19.04 30.24 -31.23
CA GLU A 272 17.73 29.84 -30.71
C GLU A 272 17.80 29.53 -29.22
N THR A 273 16.76 29.90 -28.49
CA THR A 273 16.61 29.65 -27.05
C THR A 273 15.53 28.61 -26.81
N TYR A 274 15.87 27.55 -26.08
CA TYR A 274 15.00 26.44 -25.68
C TYR A 274 14.70 26.51 -24.19
N GLY A 275 13.46 26.21 -23.80
CA GLY A 275 13.02 26.33 -22.41
C GLY A 275 12.73 27.78 -21.99
N SER A 276 12.69 28.03 -20.68
CA SER A 276 12.42 29.36 -20.11
C SER A 276 13.02 29.49 -18.71
N GLY A 277 13.13 30.72 -18.19
CA GLY A 277 13.69 30.98 -16.87
C GLY A 277 15.18 30.64 -16.75
N GLU A 278 15.61 30.23 -15.55
CA GLU A 278 17.02 29.95 -15.22
C GLU A 278 17.60 28.72 -15.93
N HIS A 279 16.74 27.90 -16.56
CA HIS A 279 17.13 26.67 -17.26
C HIS A 279 16.98 26.80 -18.79
N ALA A 280 16.79 28.02 -19.29
CA ALA A 280 16.77 28.28 -20.73
C ALA A 280 18.17 28.09 -21.34
N ILE A 281 18.26 27.28 -22.40
CA ILE A 281 19.50 27.03 -23.14
C ILE A 281 19.45 27.79 -24.45
N THR A 282 20.41 28.69 -24.68
CA THR A 282 20.56 29.37 -25.99
C THR A 282 21.72 28.76 -26.76
N ILE A 283 21.44 28.21 -27.94
CA ILE A 283 22.43 27.70 -28.88
C ILE A 283 22.74 28.80 -29.89
N TYR A 284 24.03 29.02 -30.15
CA TYR A 284 24.55 30.00 -31.10
C TYR A 284 25.33 29.29 -32.20
N TRP A 285 25.14 29.71 -33.45
CA TRP A 285 25.90 29.24 -34.60
C TRP A 285 26.26 30.42 -35.50
N ASP A 286 27.53 30.48 -35.89
CA ASP A 286 28.05 31.42 -36.86
C ASP A 286 28.43 30.71 -38.18
N SER A 287 28.43 31.49 -39.25
CA SER A 287 28.94 31.09 -40.56
C SER A 287 29.35 32.35 -41.33
N PHE A 288 29.88 32.16 -42.54
CA PHE A 288 30.26 33.29 -43.38
C PHE A 288 30.09 32.99 -44.87
N TYR A 289 29.98 34.06 -45.65
CA TYR A 289 30.11 34.01 -47.10
C TYR A 289 30.96 35.18 -47.60
N PHE A 290 31.42 35.09 -48.86
CA PHE A 290 32.33 36.10 -49.42
C PHE A 290 31.61 37.05 -50.39
N ALA A 291 31.53 38.33 -50.01
CA ALA A 291 31.22 39.42 -50.93
C ALA A 291 32.48 39.81 -51.71
N ARG A 292 32.42 39.74 -53.04
CA ARG A 292 33.55 40.02 -53.94
C ARG A 292 33.30 41.30 -54.71
N VAL A 293 34.06 42.35 -54.41
CA VAL A 293 33.97 43.62 -55.11
C VAL A 293 34.91 43.58 -56.33
N VAL A 294 34.35 43.79 -57.52
CA VAL A 294 35.02 43.62 -58.82
C VAL A 294 34.72 44.80 -59.76
N THR A 295 35.57 45.02 -60.76
CA THR A 295 35.37 46.08 -61.78
C THR A 295 34.40 45.67 -62.90
N SER A 296 34.14 44.38 -63.04
CA SER A 296 33.20 43.78 -64.01
C SER A 296 32.70 42.45 -63.47
N LEU A 297 31.43 42.12 -63.68
CA LEU A 297 30.86 40.83 -63.28
C LEU A 297 31.45 39.67 -64.12
N PRO A 298 31.53 38.44 -63.57
CA PRO A 298 31.92 37.26 -64.35
C PRO A 298 30.89 36.94 -65.46
N GLU A 299 31.35 36.53 -66.64
CA GLU A 299 30.45 36.03 -67.68
C GLU A 299 29.83 34.68 -67.26
N GLY A 300 28.50 34.62 -67.16
CA GLY A 300 27.74 33.37 -66.96
C GLY A 300 27.14 33.13 -65.56
N GLY A 301 26.98 34.17 -64.73
CA GLY A 301 26.20 34.07 -63.48
C GLY A 301 24.84 34.78 -63.58
N GLU A 302 23.78 33.99 -63.75
CA GLU A 302 22.41 34.31 -63.27
C GLU A 302 22.19 33.61 -61.93
#